data_AF-A0A959KKM7-F1
#
_entry.id   AF-A0A959KKM7-F1
#
_cell.length_a   1.000
_cell.length_b   1.000
_cell.length_c   1.000
_cell.angle_alpha   90.00
_cell.angle_beta   90.00
_cell.angle_gamma   90.00
#
_symmetry.space_group_name_H-M   'P 1'
#
loop_
_entity.id
_entity.type
_entity.pdbx_description
1 polymer ?
#
loop_
_entity_poly.entity_id
_entity_poly.type
_entity_poly.pdbx_seq_one_letter_code
_entity_poly.pdbx_strand_id
1 'polypeptide(L)'
;ELAGREWSELEPAIQQLWLGQQKMLGSALLAVGALIAVVLYYPFRRGEYWSRWALLLAGSWQAAGALGVLYHQNIWSPATFPAALVWAELALFLLGFVLAGGERSGKETH
;
A
#
# COMPACT_ATOMS: atom_id res chain seq x y z
N GLU A 1 -16.59 15.95 20.73
CA GLU A 1 -16.78 14.95 19.66
C GLU A 1 -16.78 15.64 18.30
N LEU A 2 -15.99 15.15 17.36
CA LEU A 2 -15.91 15.68 15.98
C LEU A 2 -16.87 14.94 15.02
N ALA A 3 -17.35 13.76 15.42
CA ALA A 3 -18.24 12.96 14.61
C ALA A 3 -19.62 13.65 14.46
N GLY A 4 -20.14 13.71 13.24
CA GLY A 4 -21.46 14.25 12.92
C GLY A 4 -21.52 15.76 12.67
N ARG A 5 -20.42 16.50 12.83
CA ARG A 5 -20.34 17.93 12.46
C ARG A 5 -20.06 18.10 10.98
N GLU A 6 -20.59 19.17 10.39
CA GLU A 6 -20.21 19.52 9.02
C GLU A 6 -18.76 20.00 8.96
N TRP A 7 -18.10 19.80 7.83
CA TRP A 7 -16.71 20.21 7.63
C TRP A 7 -16.47 21.68 7.97
N SER A 8 -17.42 22.55 7.58
CA SER A 8 -17.42 23.99 7.82
C SER A 8 -17.49 24.37 9.31
N GLU A 9 -18.01 23.48 10.17
CA GLU A 9 -18.15 23.67 11.61
C GLU A 9 -16.89 23.27 12.39
N LEU A 10 -15.91 22.66 11.71
CA LEU A 10 -14.64 22.28 12.31
C LEU A 10 -13.70 23.49 12.43
N GLU A 11 -12.94 23.54 13.51
CA GLU A 11 -11.93 24.57 13.70
C GLU A 11 -10.88 24.51 12.57
N PRO A 12 -10.43 25.66 12.02
CA PRO A 12 -9.52 25.68 10.88
C PRO A 12 -8.23 24.85 11.08
N ALA A 13 -7.72 24.80 12.32
CA ALA A 13 -6.56 23.98 12.67
C ALA A 13 -6.81 22.48 12.44
N ILE A 14 -8.02 21.99 12.78
CA ILE A 14 -8.41 20.59 12.59
C ILE A 14 -8.55 20.27 11.10
N GLN A 15 -9.17 21.17 10.33
CA GLN A 15 -9.29 21.02 8.88
C GLN A 15 -7.93 20.92 8.20
N GLN A 16 -6.99 21.80 8.58
CA GLN A 16 -5.62 21.80 8.04
C GLN A 16 -4.86 20.53 8.41
N LEU A 17 -5.00 20.06 9.66
CA LEU A 17 -4.39 18.81 10.10
C LEU A 17 -4.90 17.64 9.26
N TRP A 18 -6.23 17.52 9.09
CA TRP A 18 -6.84 16.48 8.28
C TRP A 18 -6.39 16.53 6.82
N LEU A 19 -6.42 17.71 6.19
CA LEU A 19 -5.94 17.88 4.81
C LEU A 19 -4.45 17.56 4.68
N GLY A 20 -3.63 17.94 5.67
CA GLY A 20 -2.21 17.62 5.72
C GLY A 20 -1.97 16.12 5.76
N GLN A 21 -2.70 15.40 6.61
CA GLN A 21 -2.64 13.94 6.70
C GLN A 21 -3.05 13.27 5.39
N GLN A 22 -4.14 13.73 4.76
CA GLN A 22 -4.59 13.16 3.46
C GLN A 22 -3.57 13.41 2.35
N LYS A 23 -2.96 14.60 2.29
CA LYS A 23 -1.89 14.91 1.32
C LYS A 23 -0.66 14.04 1.55
N MET A 24 -0.25 13.87 2.80
CA MET A 24 0.88 13.02 3.18
C MET A 24 0.63 11.56 2.78
N LEU A 25 -0.55 11.01 3.12
CA LEU A 25 -0.95 9.66 2.72
C LEU A 25 -0.96 9.50 1.19
N GLY A 26 -1.56 10.45 0.48
CA GLY A 26 -1.57 10.46 -0.98
C GLY A 26 -0.16 10.49 -1.59
N SER A 27 0.74 11.32 -1.06
CA SER A 27 2.13 11.37 -1.53
C SER A 27 2.91 10.08 -1.27
N ALA A 28 2.66 9.41 -0.13
CA ALA A 28 3.29 8.14 0.18
C ALA A 28 2.81 7.03 -0.78
N LEU A 29 1.51 6.98 -1.07
CA LEU A 29 0.94 6.05 -2.05
C LEU A 29 1.49 6.28 -3.46
N LEU A 30 1.59 7.55 -3.89
CA LEU A 30 2.19 7.90 -5.18
C LEU A 30 3.67 7.51 -5.26
N ALA A 31 4.44 7.70 -4.17
CA ALA A 31 5.84 7.31 -4.12
C ALA A 31 6.01 5.79 -4.24
N VAL A 32 5.18 5.00 -3.55
CA VAL A 32 5.18 3.53 -3.68
C VAL A 32 4.79 3.12 -5.10
N GLY A 33 3.75 3.73 -5.67
CA GLY A 33 3.35 3.47 -7.06
C GLY A 33 4.47 3.77 -8.07
N ALA A 34 5.18 4.88 -7.88
CA ALA A 34 6.34 5.23 -8.70
C ALA A 34 7.50 4.23 -8.54
N LEU A 35 7.80 3.80 -7.31
CA LEU A 35 8.80 2.77 -7.04
C LEU A 35 8.45 1.46 -7.76
N ILE A 36 7.19 1.00 -7.65
CA ILE A 36 6.70 -0.20 -8.32
C ILE A 36 6.84 -0.06 -9.84
N ALA A 37 6.45 1.09 -10.41
CA ALA A 37 6.57 1.34 -11.84
C ALA A 37 8.03 1.28 -12.32
N VAL A 38 8.97 1.86 -11.57
CA VAL A 38 10.41 1.83 -11.88
C VAL A 38 10.96 0.41 -11.81
N VAL A 39 10.62 -0.34 -10.75
CA VAL A 39 11.08 -1.72 -10.56
C VAL A 39 10.50 -2.65 -11.63
N LEU A 40 9.22 -2.47 -12.00
CA LEU A 40 8.60 -3.25 -13.07
C LEU A 40 9.17 -2.90 -14.45
N TYR A 41 9.48 -1.63 -14.71
CA TYR A 41 9.93 -1.19 -16.02
C TYR A 41 11.34 -1.68 -16.36
N TYR A 42 12.26 -1.68 -15.38
CA TYR A 42 13.67 -1.95 -15.65
C TYR A 42 14.18 -3.29 -15.09
N PRO A 43 14.40 -3.46 -13.77
CA PRO A 43 15.04 -4.67 -13.26
C PRO A 43 14.15 -5.91 -13.41
N PHE A 44 12.82 -5.76 -13.33
CA PHE A 44 11.91 -6.88 -13.54
C PHE A 44 11.97 -7.40 -14.98
N ARG A 45 11.93 -6.51 -15.98
CA ARG A 45 12.07 -6.89 -17.41
C ARG A 45 13.42 -7.50 -17.75
N ARG A 46 14.46 -7.19 -16.97
CA ARG A 46 15.78 -7.81 -17.08
C ARG A 46 15.89 -9.18 -16.42
N GLY A 47 14.83 -9.65 -15.76
CA GLY A 47 14.82 -10.91 -15.03
C GLY A 47 15.67 -10.88 -13.75
N GLU A 48 15.96 -9.69 -13.21
CA GLU A 48 16.77 -9.56 -12.00
C GLU A 48 15.97 -10.07 -10.79
N TYR A 49 16.45 -11.14 -10.16
CA TYR A 49 15.71 -11.86 -9.11
C TYR A 49 15.37 -10.98 -7.88
N TRP A 50 16.23 -10.02 -7.53
CA TRP A 50 16.00 -9.13 -6.38
C TRP A 50 14.79 -8.21 -6.58
N SER A 51 14.41 -7.90 -7.82
CA SER A 51 13.27 -7.02 -8.13
C SER A 51 11.94 -7.57 -7.58
N ARG A 52 11.80 -8.90 -7.56
CA ARG A 52 10.62 -9.60 -7.03
C ARG A 52 10.48 -9.39 -5.52
N TRP A 53 11.60 -9.49 -4.80
CA TRP A 53 11.65 -9.24 -3.37
C TRP A 53 11.44 -7.77 -3.05
N ALA A 54 11.98 -6.86 -3.86
CA ALA A 54 11.75 -5.42 -3.69
C ALA A 54 10.26 -5.07 -3.79
N LEU A 55 9.55 -5.63 -4.78
CA LEU A 55 8.10 -5.44 -4.93
C LEU A 55 7.32 -6.02 -3.75
N LEU A 56 7.66 -7.24 -3.32
CA LEU A 56 7.00 -7.89 -2.19
C LEU A 56 7.23 -7.11 -0.87
N LEU A 57 8.44 -6.62 -0.63
CA LEU A 57 8.78 -5.83 0.55
C LEU A 57 8.07 -4.48 0.55
N ALA A 58 8.01 -3.80 -0.61
CA ALA A 58 7.30 -2.53 -0.73
C ALA A 58 5.80 -2.69 -0.40
N GLY A 59 5.14 -3.71 -0.96
CA GLY A 59 3.74 -4.01 -0.65
C GLY A 59 3.53 -4.45 0.79
N SER A 60 4.42 -5.28 1.33
CA SER A 60 4.32 -5.77 2.72
C SER A 60 4.49 -4.64 3.74
N TRP A 61 5.40 -3.70 3.49
CA TRP A 61 5.56 -2.50 4.32
C TRP A 61 4.29 -1.65 4.34
N GLN A 62 3.70 -1.43 3.17
CA GLN A 62 2.45 -0.66 3.05
C GLN A 62 1.29 -1.33 3.78
N ALA A 63 1.11 -2.64 3.56
CA ALA A 63 0.08 -3.42 4.23
C ALA A 63 0.27 -3.46 5.76
N ALA A 64 1.51 -3.54 6.26
CA ALA A 64 1.79 -3.47 7.69
C ALA A 64 1.35 -2.13 8.30
N GLY A 65 1.60 -1.02 7.61
CA GLY A 65 1.11 0.30 8.02
C GLY A 65 -0.41 0.35 8.07
N ALA A 66 -1.09 -0.16 7.03
CA ALA A 66 -2.55 -0.20 6.98
C ALA A 66 -3.16 -1.08 8.08
N LEU A 67 -2.56 -2.24 8.36
CA LEU A 67 -2.96 -3.12 9.47
C LEU A 67 -2.75 -2.44 10.84
N GLY A 68 -1.68 -1.67 11.01
CA GLY A 68 -1.44 -0.89 12.23
C GLY A 68 -2.53 0.15 12.47
N VAL A 69 -2.95 0.86 11.41
CA VAL A 69 -4.06 1.82 11.48
C VAL A 69 -5.37 1.11 11.81
N LEU A 70 -5.66 -0.02 11.14
CA LEU A 70 -6.86 -0.84 11.38
C LEU A 70 -6.92 -1.32 12.83
N TYR A 71 -5.80 -1.86 13.33
CA TYR A 71 -5.69 -2.32 14.72
C TYR A 71 -5.92 -1.18 15.70
N HIS A 72 -5.27 -0.04 15.50
CA HIS A 72 -5.46 1.14 16.35
C HIS A 72 -6.90 1.63 16.29
N GLN A 73 -7.53 1.70 15.11
CA GLN A 73 -8.92 2.15 15.00
C GLN A 73 -9.90 1.21 15.70
N ASN A 74 -9.74 -0.11 15.56
CA ASN A 74 -10.62 -1.08 16.22
C ASN A 74 -10.57 -1.01 17.75
N ILE A 75 -9.47 -0.52 18.34
CA ILE A 75 -9.36 -0.35 19.81
C ILE A 75 -10.13 0.89 20.28
N TRP A 76 -10.07 1.98 19.50
CA TRP A 76 -10.50 3.30 19.96
C TRP A 76 -11.77 3.82 19.30
N SER A 77 -12.30 3.12 18.30
CA SER A 77 -13.45 3.57 17.53
C SER A 77 -14.35 2.39 17.11
N PRO A 78 -15.69 2.55 17.18
CA PRO A 78 -16.64 1.60 16.61
C PRO A 78 -16.72 1.70 15.07
N ALA A 79 -15.97 2.61 14.44
CA ALA A 79 -15.98 2.79 12.98
C ALA A 79 -15.41 1.54 12.27
N THR A 80 -16.16 1.04 11.30
CA THR A 80 -15.72 -0.08 10.46
C THR A 80 -14.65 0.39 9.49
N PHE A 81 -13.39 -0.02 9.73
CA PHE A 81 -12.33 0.16 8.76
C PHE A 81 -12.52 -0.80 7.57
N PRO A 82 -12.26 -0.38 6.32
CA PRO A 82 -12.44 -1.23 5.13
C PRO A 82 -11.33 -2.29 5.01
N ALA A 83 -11.31 -3.24 5.94
CA ALA A 83 -10.32 -4.32 6.03
C ALA A 83 -10.19 -5.12 4.73
N ALA A 84 -11.30 -5.27 3.99
CA ALA A 84 -11.33 -5.95 2.70
C ALA A 84 -10.34 -5.35 1.69
N LEU A 85 -10.12 -4.04 1.70
CA LEU A 85 -9.17 -3.38 0.79
C LEU A 85 -7.72 -3.76 1.12
N VAL A 86 -7.37 -3.83 2.41
CA VAL A 86 -6.01 -4.24 2.84
C VAL A 86 -5.75 -5.70 2.47
N TRP A 87 -6.73 -6.58 2.66
CA TRP A 87 -6.60 -7.98 2.26
C TRP A 87 -6.50 -8.14 0.74
N ALA A 88 -7.26 -7.37 -0.04
CA ALA A 88 -7.19 -7.38 -1.49
C ALA A 88 -5.80 -6.91 -1.99
N GLU A 89 -5.24 -5.86 -1.39
CA GLU A 89 -3.89 -5.38 -1.69
C GLU A 89 -2.84 -6.47 -1.44
N LEU A 90 -2.85 -7.08 -0.24
CA LEU A 90 -1.94 -8.18 0.10
C LEU A 90 -2.06 -9.34 -0.89
N ALA A 91 -3.30 -9.72 -1.25
CA ALA A 91 -3.54 -10.77 -2.22
C ALA A 91 -2.96 -10.42 -3.60
N LEU A 92 -3.08 -9.17 -4.05
CA LEU A 92 -2.50 -8.71 -5.32
C LEU A 92 -0.97 -8.75 -5.32
N PHE A 93 -0.32 -8.33 -4.23
CA PHE A 93 1.15 -8.42 -4.12
C PHE A 93 1.63 -9.87 -4.09
N LEU A 94 0.95 -10.75 -3.36
CA LEU A 94 1.26 -12.17 -3.33
C LEU A 94 1.06 -12.83 -4.70
N LEU A 95 -0.05 -12.51 -5.38
CA LEU A 95 -0.33 -13.00 -6.72
C LEU A 95 0.75 -12.53 -7.70
N GLY A 96 1.11 -11.24 -7.67
CA GLY A 96 2.19 -10.68 -8.48
C GLY A 96 3.53 -11.38 -8.24
N PHE A 97 3.85 -11.68 -6.98
CA PHE A 97 5.07 -12.41 -6.61
C PHE A 97 5.07 -13.85 -7.16
N VAL A 98 3.95 -14.57 -7.03
CA VAL A 98 3.81 -15.96 -7.54
C VAL A 98 3.90 -15.99 -9.07
N LEU A 99 3.18 -15.10 -9.76
CA LEU A 99 3.21 -15.00 -11.22
C LEU A 99 4.60 -14.64 -11.73
N ALA A 100 5.31 -13.74 -11.03
CA ALA A 100 6.71 -13.44 -11.34
C ALA A 100 7.62 -14.66 -11.13
N GLY A 101 7.32 -15.53 -10.17
CA GLY A 101 8.09 -16.74 -9.85
C GLY A 101 8.18 -17.77 -10.98
N GLY A 102 7.14 -17.90 -11.81
CA GLY A 102 6.99 -18.95 -12.82
C GLY A 102 7.93 -18.86 -14.03
N GLU A 103 8.54 -17.71 -14.31
CA GLU A 103 9.32 -17.48 -15.54
C GLU A 103 10.69 -18.17 -15.60
N ARG A 104 11.09 -18.93 -14.58
CA ARG A 104 12.43 -19.58 -14.52
C ARG A 104 12.52 -21.01 -15.06
N SER A 105 11.43 -21.61 -15.55
CA SER A 105 11.43 -23.00 -16.04
C SER A 105 11.46 -23.11 -17.57
N GLY A 106 12.42 -22.43 -18.23
CA GLY A 106 12.51 -22.46 -19.70
C GLY A 106 13.89 -22.19 -20.30
N LYS A 107 14.96 -22.06 -19.49
CA LYS A 107 16.31 -21.81 -19.99
C LYS A 107 17.35 -22.73 -19.34
N GLU A 108 17.13 -24.03 -19.45
CA GLU A 108 18.19 -25.05 -19.34
C GLU A 108 17.91 -26.16 -20.36
N THR A 109 18.04 -25.84 -21.65
CA THR A 109 18.39 -26.83 -22.68
C THR A 109 19.20 -26.10 -23.75
N HIS A 110 20.51 -26.37 -23.74
CA HIS A 110 21.44 -26.52 -24.87
C HIS A 110 22.87 -26.17 -24.46
#